data_AF-H0JNC7-F1
#
_entry.id   AF-H0JNC7-F1
#
_cell.length_a   1.000
_cell.length_b   1.000
_cell.length_c   1.000
_cell.angle_alpha   90.00
_cell.angle_beta   90.00
_cell.angle_gamma   90.00
#
_symmetry.space_group_name_H-M   'P 1'
#
loop_
_entity.id
_entity.type
_entity.pdbx_description
1 polymer ?
#
loop_
_entity_poly.entity_id
_entity_poly.type
_entity_poly.pdbx_seq_one_letter_code
_entity_poly.pdbx_strand_id
1 'polypeptide(L)'
;MVATRSRTRPSADRPLAAAVRSLLDVLGDLPRLAGRPPCADAPHLFDLWRDTPETPQAALERWRRAEALCLDCPLLRDCLPLVEQDVYGIYAGLVVGLSGMRAAPPSELEYRGPSRDGRTRFALDREAVKRRQRRHARLRAARRQHTEQLGA
;
A
#
# COMPACT_ATOMS: atom_id res chain seq x y z
N MET A 1 -47.02 -45.69 -15.38
CA MET A 1 -45.96 -44.94 -14.69
C MET A 1 -45.16 -44.17 -15.74
N VAL A 2 -45.36 -42.86 -15.88
CA VAL A 2 -44.61 -42.01 -16.82
C VAL A 2 -44.13 -40.78 -16.05
N ALA A 3 -42.81 -40.63 -15.96
CA ALA A 3 -42.15 -39.60 -15.18
C ALA A 3 -42.23 -38.22 -15.86
N THR A 4 -42.78 -37.25 -15.15
CA THR A 4 -42.80 -35.83 -15.50
C THR A 4 -41.40 -35.23 -15.33
N ARG A 5 -40.80 -34.74 -16.42
CA ARG A 5 -39.55 -33.97 -16.39
C ARG A 5 -39.83 -32.52 -16.01
N SER A 6 -39.46 -32.15 -14.79
CA SER A 6 -39.45 -30.77 -14.32
C SER A 6 -38.43 -29.93 -15.11
N ARG A 7 -38.90 -28.97 -15.91
CA ARG A 7 -38.07 -27.94 -16.53
C ARG A 7 -37.65 -26.93 -15.45
N THR A 8 -36.37 -26.91 -15.13
CA THR A 8 -35.73 -25.85 -14.34
C THR A 8 -35.73 -24.54 -15.14
N ARG A 9 -36.40 -23.50 -14.61
CA ARG A 9 -36.29 -22.13 -15.12
C ARG A 9 -34.86 -21.61 -14.87
N PRO A 10 -34.19 -20.98 -15.86
CA PRO A 10 -32.96 -20.26 -15.59
C PRO A 10 -33.27 -19.03 -14.71
N SER A 11 -32.65 -18.97 -13.54
CA SER A 11 -32.77 -17.86 -12.59
C SER A 11 -32.28 -16.55 -13.19
N ALA A 12 -33.08 -15.50 -13.02
CA ALA A 12 -32.87 -14.13 -13.49
C ALA A 12 -31.77 -13.37 -12.70
N ASP A 13 -31.02 -14.03 -11.82
CA ASP A 13 -29.98 -13.40 -10.97
C ASP A 13 -28.58 -13.36 -11.61
N ARG A 14 -28.34 -14.11 -12.69
CA ARG A 14 -27.05 -14.10 -13.41
C ARG A 14 -26.67 -12.79 -14.11
N PRO A 15 -27.58 -11.99 -14.71
CA PRO A 15 -27.17 -10.77 -15.42
C PRO A 15 -26.66 -9.70 -14.46
N LEU A 16 -27.13 -9.66 -13.21
CA LEU A 16 -26.73 -8.65 -12.23
C LEU A 16 -25.33 -8.94 -11.67
N ALA A 17 -25.02 -10.21 -11.39
CA ALA A 17 -23.67 -10.62 -11.00
C ALA A 17 -22.66 -10.41 -12.14
N ALA A 18 -23.04 -10.65 -13.39
CA ALA A 18 -22.21 -10.39 -14.55
C ALA A 18 -22.01 -8.88 -14.79
N ALA A 19 -23.07 -8.07 -14.63
CA ALA A 19 -22.99 -6.63 -14.72
C ALA A 19 -22.11 -6.03 -13.62
N VAL A 20 -22.23 -6.49 -12.37
CA VAL A 20 -21.36 -6.06 -11.25
C VAL A 20 -19.91 -6.48 -11.48
N ARG A 21 -19.64 -7.68 -12.01
CA ARG A 21 -18.28 -8.10 -12.39
C ARG A 21 -17.72 -7.25 -13.53
N SER A 22 -18.53 -6.96 -14.55
CA SER A 22 -18.12 -6.11 -15.66
C SER A 22 -17.90 -4.66 -15.21
N LEU A 23 -18.67 -4.16 -14.24
CA LEU A 23 -18.46 -2.85 -13.64
C LEU A 23 -17.22 -2.84 -12.75
N LEU A 24 -16.93 -3.93 -12.02
CA LEU A 24 -15.70 -4.09 -11.25
C LEU A 24 -14.47 -4.29 -12.15
N ASP A 25 -14.62 -4.88 -13.33
CA ASP A 25 -13.55 -4.97 -14.34
C ASP A 25 -13.33 -3.60 -15.00
N VAL A 26 -14.40 -2.86 -15.33
CA VAL A 26 -14.30 -1.48 -15.86
C VAL A 26 -13.77 -0.50 -14.82
N LEU A 27 -14.13 -0.67 -13.53
CA LEU A 27 -13.53 0.07 -12.41
C LEU A 27 -12.12 -0.44 -12.08
N GLY A 28 -11.82 -1.71 -12.37
CA GLY A 28 -10.49 -2.30 -12.29
C GLY A 28 -9.55 -1.80 -13.38
N ASP A 29 -10.12 -1.33 -14.51
CA ASP A 29 -9.46 -0.65 -15.63
C ASP A 29 -9.42 0.89 -15.49
N LEU A 30 -9.76 1.44 -14.31
CA LEU A 30 -9.48 2.83 -13.95
C LEU A 30 -7.99 3.25 -13.82
N PRO A 31 -6.93 2.40 -13.84
CA PRO A 31 -5.56 2.91 -13.78
C PRO A 31 -5.21 3.80 -14.99
N ARG A 32 -5.99 3.73 -16.08
CA ARG A 32 -5.85 4.60 -17.26
C ARG A 32 -6.62 5.93 -17.16
N LEU A 33 -7.53 6.08 -16.19
CA LEU A 33 -8.31 7.30 -15.93
C LEU A 33 -7.89 8.01 -14.64
N ALA A 34 -7.15 7.34 -13.76
CA ALA A 34 -6.48 7.97 -12.63
C ALA A 34 -5.39 8.90 -13.18
N GLY A 35 -5.45 10.17 -12.79
CA GLY A 35 -4.47 11.18 -13.17
C GLY A 35 -3.03 10.75 -12.90
N ARG A 36 -2.10 11.52 -13.48
CA ARG A 36 -0.66 11.39 -13.30
C ARG A 36 -0.32 11.06 -11.83
N PRO A 37 0.49 10.01 -11.56
CA PRO A 37 0.75 9.60 -10.19
C PRO A 37 1.47 10.72 -9.43
N PRO A 38 1.26 10.84 -8.10
CA PRO A 38 1.85 11.93 -7.32
C PRO A 38 3.39 11.95 -7.38
N CYS A 39 4.01 10.78 -7.61
CA CYS A 39 5.46 10.68 -7.82
C CYS A 39 5.96 11.30 -9.13
N ALA A 40 5.11 11.43 -10.15
CA ALA A 40 5.48 12.11 -11.39
C ALA A 40 5.37 13.64 -11.30
N ASP A 41 4.54 14.16 -10.38
CA ASP A 41 4.41 15.61 -10.14
C ASP A 41 5.45 16.13 -9.14
N ALA A 42 5.88 15.30 -8.18
CA ALA A 42 6.86 15.68 -7.17
C ALA A 42 7.93 14.58 -6.96
N PRO A 43 8.74 14.25 -7.99
CA PRO A 43 9.69 13.12 -7.94
C PRO A 43 10.69 13.24 -6.79
N HIS A 44 11.13 14.47 -6.51
CA HIS A 44 12.08 14.78 -5.44
C HIS A 44 11.64 14.38 -4.02
N LEU A 45 10.35 14.09 -3.80
CA LEU A 45 9.87 13.59 -2.51
C LEU A 45 10.19 12.09 -2.33
N PHE A 46 10.29 11.35 -3.43
CA PHE A 46 10.42 9.90 -3.47
C PHE A 46 11.88 9.44 -3.57
N ASP A 47 12.80 10.33 -3.92
CA ASP A 47 14.23 10.01 -4.04
C ASP A 47 14.91 9.88 -2.66
N LEU A 48 15.78 8.87 -2.50
CA LEU A 48 16.58 8.72 -1.28
C LEU A 48 17.75 9.70 -1.20
N TRP A 49 18.33 10.05 -2.35
CA TRP A 49 19.48 10.95 -2.43
C TRP A 49 19.09 12.23 -3.15
N ARG A 50 19.43 13.36 -2.54
CA ARG A 50 19.37 14.68 -3.18
C ARG A 50 20.78 15.20 -3.36
N ASP A 51 20.98 15.94 -4.45
CA ASP A 51 22.22 16.69 -4.71
C ASP A 51 22.44 17.82 -3.68
N THR A 52 21.37 18.22 -2.97
CA THR A 52 21.43 19.24 -1.92
C THR A 52 21.68 18.62 -0.54
N PRO A 53 22.55 19.21 0.29
CA PRO A 53 22.75 18.74 1.67
C PRO A 53 21.45 18.89 2.46
N GLU A 54 20.86 17.75 2.83
CA GLU A 54 19.65 17.65 3.63
C GLU A 54 19.99 17.00 4.97
N THR A 55 19.39 17.47 6.08
CA THR A 55 19.57 16.83 7.38
C THR A 55 18.84 15.48 7.40
N PRO A 56 19.31 14.47 8.15
CA PRO A 56 18.62 13.18 8.26
C PRO A 56 17.16 13.29 8.72
N GLN A 57 16.87 14.26 9.59
CA GLN A 57 15.53 14.54 10.08
C GLN A 57 14.63 15.11 8.97
N ALA A 58 15.14 16.06 8.18
CA ALA A 58 14.39 16.61 7.04
C ALA A 58 14.11 15.54 5.97
N ALA A 59 15.09 14.69 5.68
CA ALA A 59 14.91 13.55 4.77
C ALA A 59 13.79 12.62 5.26
N LEU A 60 13.77 12.29 6.55
CA LEU A 60 12.73 11.45 7.15
C LEU A 60 11.34 12.10 7.07
N GLU A 61 11.22 13.40 7.34
CA GLU A 61 9.95 14.12 7.20
C GLU A 61 9.46 14.14 5.75
N ARG A 62 10.36 14.37 4.80
CA ARG A 62 10.06 14.31 3.36
C ARG A 62 9.57 12.92 2.96
N TRP A 63 10.26 11.87 3.41
CA TRP A 63 9.87 10.50 3.13
C TRP A 63 8.49 10.15 3.72
N ARG A 64 8.15 10.66 4.90
CA ARG A 64 6.80 10.52 5.48
C ARG A 64 5.72 11.22 4.66
N ARG A 65 6.04 12.36 4.02
CA ARG A 65 5.12 13.01 3.07
C ARG A 65 4.93 12.16 1.82
N ALA A 66 6.00 11.58 1.28
CA ALA A 66 5.91 10.65 0.14
C ALA A 66 5.12 9.38 0.48
N GLU A 67 5.27 8.83 1.70
CA GLU A 67 4.45 7.72 2.19
C GLU A 67 2.96 8.06 2.15
N ALA A 68 2.56 9.21 2.68
CA ALA A 68 1.17 9.64 2.66
C ALA A 68 0.62 9.71 1.23
N LEU A 69 1.38 10.33 0.30
CA LEU A 69 1.00 10.40 -1.11
C LEU A 69 0.91 9.02 -1.78
N CYS A 70 1.80 8.09 -1.43
CA CYS A 70 1.72 6.71 -1.94
C CYS A 70 0.46 6.00 -1.44
N LEU A 71 0.09 6.16 -0.17
CA LEU A 71 -1.05 5.48 0.42
C LEU A 71 -2.39 5.96 -0.16
N ASP A 72 -2.44 7.20 -0.62
CA ASP A 72 -3.60 7.78 -1.32
C ASP A 72 -3.55 7.55 -2.85
N CYS A 73 -2.46 6.98 -3.37
CA CYS A 73 -2.28 6.77 -4.80
C CYS A 73 -3.14 5.59 -5.30
N PRO A 74 -3.96 5.76 -6.36
CA PRO A 74 -4.74 4.67 -6.92
C PRO A 74 -3.88 3.55 -7.53
N LEU A 75 -2.65 3.85 -7.92
CA LEU A 75 -1.68 2.90 -8.47
C LEU A 75 -0.85 2.18 -7.37
N LEU A 76 -1.19 2.35 -6.09
CA LEU A 76 -0.44 1.77 -4.96
C LEU A 76 -0.15 0.26 -5.15
N ARG A 77 -1.15 -0.49 -5.63
CA ARG A 77 -1.02 -1.94 -5.85
C ARG A 77 -0.01 -2.28 -6.95
N ASP A 78 0.00 -1.51 -8.01
CA ASP A 78 0.87 -1.73 -9.17
C ASP A 78 2.33 -1.37 -8.85
N CYS A 79 2.55 -0.53 -7.83
CA CYS A 79 3.88 -0.18 -7.34
C CYS A 79 4.48 -1.22 -6.38
N LEU A 80 3.70 -2.18 -5.85
CA LEU A 80 4.22 -3.18 -4.89
C LEU A 80 5.34 -4.05 -5.46
N PRO A 81 5.27 -4.55 -6.71
CA PRO A 81 6.36 -5.33 -7.30
C PRO A 81 7.69 -4.56 -7.42
N LEU A 82 7.64 -3.22 -7.50
CA LEU A 82 8.85 -2.39 -7.57
C LEU A 82 9.64 -2.42 -6.25
N VAL A 83 8.99 -2.71 -5.12
CA VAL A 83 9.64 -2.82 -3.81
C VAL A 83 10.60 -4.01 -3.74
N GLU A 84 10.38 -5.03 -4.57
CA GLU A 84 11.19 -6.24 -4.62
C GLU A 84 12.35 -6.14 -5.62
N GLN A 85 12.44 -5.03 -6.37
CA GLN A 85 13.50 -4.77 -7.34
C GLN A 85 14.69 -4.06 -6.66
N ASP A 86 15.86 -4.10 -7.31
CA ASP A 86 17.07 -3.39 -6.87
C ASP A 86 16.97 -1.89 -7.20
N VAL A 87 15.96 -1.25 -6.61
CA VAL A 87 15.64 0.17 -6.78
C VAL A 87 15.80 0.92 -5.46
N TYR A 88 16.10 2.22 -5.56
CA TYR A 88 16.36 3.10 -4.42
C TYR A 88 15.32 4.21 -4.43
N GLY A 89 14.56 4.37 -3.35
CA GLY A 89 13.50 5.37 -3.31
C GLY A 89 12.32 4.97 -2.42
N ILE A 90 11.20 5.65 -2.64
CA ILE A 90 9.93 5.38 -1.98
C ILE A 90 8.95 4.80 -2.98
N TYR A 91 8.58 3.54 -2.76
CA TYR A 91 7.68 2.79 -3.63
C TYR A 91 6.60 2.14 -2.78
N ALA A 92 5.35 2.26 -3.22
CA ALA A 92 4.19 1.72 -2.51
C ALA A 92 4.13 2.08 -1.01
N GLY A 93 4.59 3.28 -0.64
CA GLY A 93 4.64 3.75 0.75
C GLY A 93 5.79 3.18 1.58
N LEU A 94 6.78 2.55 0.95
CA LEU A 94 7.93 1.94 1.60
C LEU A 94 9.22 2.57 1.09
N VAL A 95 10.13 2.90 1.99
CA VAL A 95 11.52 3.23 1.66
C VAL A 95 12.27 1.94 1.31
N VAL A 96 12.95 1.93 0.17
CA VAL A 96 13.75 0.83 -0.38
C VAL A 96 15.15 1.33 -0.69
N GLY A 97 16.18 0.51 -0.44
CA GLY A 97 17.57 0.86 -0.76
C GLY A 97 18.38 1.46 0.40
N LEU A 98 17.83 1.48 1.64
CA LEU A 98 18.63 1.80 2.83
C LEU A 98 19.52 0.60 3.22
N SER A 99 20.83 0.82 3.30
CA SER A 99 21.80 -0.24 3.58
C SER A 99 21.50 -1.00 4.88
N GLY A 100 21.43 -2.33 4.78
CA GLY A 100 21.20 -3.22 5.93
C GLY A 100 19.77 -3.16 6.49
N MET A 101 18.83 -2.55 5.77
CA MET A 101 17.44 -2.43 6.18
C MET A 101 16.52 -3.04 5.13
N ARG A 102 15.50 -3.76 5.59
CA ARG A 102 14.39 -4.20 4.73
C ARG A 102 13.51 -3.01 4.37
N ALA A 103 12.78 -3.12 3.25
CA ALA A 103 11.79 -2.13 2.88
C ALA A 103 10.83 -1.85 4.04
N ALA A 104 10.64 -0.57 4.37
CA ALA A 104 9.93 -0.17 5.57
C ALA A 104 9.14 1.13 5.36
N PRO A 105 7.99 1.31 6.02
CA PRO A 105 7.28 2.57 5.99
C PRO A 105 8.11 3.68 6.65
N PRO A 106 8.23 4.87 6.04
CA PRO A 106 8.89 6.03 6.65
C PRO A 106 8.34 6.43 8.03
N SER A 107 7.05 6.20 8.27
CA SER A 107 6.39 6.39 9.55
C SER A 107 6.89 5.48 10.67
N GLU A 108 7.55 4.37 10.31
CA GLU A 108 8.18 3.43 11.24
C GLU A 108 9.69 3.68 11.39
N LEU A 109 10.26 4.66 10.67
CA LEU A 109 11.68 4.96 10.74
C LEU A 109 12.01 6.03 11.78
N GLU A 110 13.19 5.87 12.38
CA GLU A 110 13.84 6.86 13.24
C GLU A 110 15.32 7.02 12.83
N TYR A 111 15.84 8.23 13.00
CA TYR A 111 17.26 8.50 12.84
C TYR A 111 18.02 8.10 14.12
N ARG A 112 19.13 7.36 13.98
CA ARG A 112 19.93 6.85 15.10
C ARG A 112 21.32 7.49 15.23
N GLY A 113 21.55 8.61 14.54
CA GLY A 113 22.87 9.24 14.50
C GLY A 113 23.74 8.73 13.34
N PRO A 114 24.96 9.26 13.21
CA PRO A 114 25.95 8.72 12.30
C PRO A 114 26.44 7.33 12.78
N SER A 115 26.79 6.45 11.84
CA SER A 115 27.50 5.21 12.12
C SER A 115 28.95 5.48 12.52
N ARG A 116 29.68 4.43 12.93
CA ARG A 116 31.13 4.52 13.18
C ARG A 116 31.92 4.99 11.95
N ASP A 117 31.39 4.75 10.76
CA ASP A 117 31.99 5.14 9.47
C ASP A 117 31.47 6.50 8.97
N GLY A 118 30.78 7.28 9.82
CA GLY A 118 30.23 8.59 9.48
C GLY A 118 28.98 8.57 8.61
N ARG A 119 28.44 7.39 8.27
CA ARG A 119 27.23 7.27 7.42
C ARG A 119 25.96 7.49 8.24
N THR A 120 24.98 8.18 7.69
CA THR A 120 23.66 8.32 8.30
C THR A 120 23.02 6.96 8.54
N ARG A 121 22.58 6.70 9.78
CA ARG A 121 21.91 5.45 10.13
C ARG A 121 20.45 5.67 10.50
N PHE A 122 19.57 4.95 9.83
CA PHE A 122 18.16 4.83 10.19
C PHE A 122 17.89 3.46 10.82
N ALA A 123 16.83 3.36 11.61
CA ALA A 123 16.34 2.10 12.16
C ALA A 123 14.81 2.11 12.24
N LEU A 124 14.22 0.93 12.44
CA LEU A 124 12.81 0.82 12.79
C LEU A 124 12.58 1.26 14.26
N ASP A 125 11.69 2.22 14.45
CA ASP A 125 11.14 2.56 15.76
C ASP A 125 10.29 1.38 16.25
N ARG A 126 10.82 0.64 17.23
CA ARG A 126 10.15 -0.52 17.84
C ARG A 126 8.78 -0.17 18.40
N GLU A 127 8.59 1.05 18.89
CA GLU A 127 7.30 1.48 19.42
C GLU A 127 6.30 1.78 18.31
N ALA A 128 6.72 2.46 17.24
CA ALA A 128 5.88 2.70 16.06
C ALA A 128 5.39 1.37 15.46
N VAL A 129 6.31 0.41 15.30
CA VAL A 129 5.98 -0.93 14.80
C VAL A 129 4.94 -1.60 15.70
N LYS A 130 5.14 -1.60 17.03
CA LYS A 130 4.18 -2.16 18.00
C LYS A 130 2.81 -1.47 17.92
N ARG A 131 2.78 -0.13 17.83
CA ARG A 131 1.53 0.64 17.71
C ARG A 131 0.76 0.24 16.45
N ARG A 132 1.44 0.10 15.31
CA ARG A 132 0.82 -0.33 14.05
C ARG A 132 0.29 -1.76 14.12
N GLN A 133 1.07 -2.69 14.66
CA GLN A 133 0.63 -4.08 14.84
C GLN A 133 -0.65 -4.16 15.68
N ARG A 134 -0.73 -3.41 16.78
CA ARG A 134 -1.94 -3.33 17.61
C ARG A 134 -3.13 -2.77 16.83
N ARG A 135 -2.93 -1.72 16.02
CA ARG A 135 -3.97 -1.15 15.16
C ARG A 135 -4.48 -2.17 14.13
N HIS A 136 -3.58 -2.88 13.45
CA HIS A 136 -3.95 -3.93 12.49
C HIS A 136 -4.72 -5.07 13.14
N ALA A 137 -4.30 -5.52 14.34
CA ALA A 137 -5.01 -6.55 15.08
C ALA A 137 -6.44 -6.13 15.43
N ARG A 138 -6.64 -4.88 15.89
CA ARG A 138 -7.96 -4.31 16.18
C ARG A 138 -8.86 -4.25 14.93
N LEU A 139 -8.33 -3.76 13.81
CA LEU A 139 -9.09 -3.67 12.55
C LEU A 139 -9.49 -5.06 12.02
N ARG A 140 -8.60 -6.05 12.11
CA ARG A 140 -8.92 -7.44 11.73
C ARG A 140 -10.00 -8.04 12.63
N ALA A 141 -9.94 -7.79 13.94
CA ALA A 141 -10.96 -8.25 14.87
C ALA A 141 -12.34 -7.62 14.56
N ALA A 142 -12.39 -6.31 14.35
CA ALA A 142 -13.63 -5.60 14.00
C ALA A 142 -14.25 -6.11 12.69
N ARG A 143 -13.43 -6.38 11.67
CA ARG A 143 -13.90 -6.97 10.40
C ARG A 143 -14.54 -8.34 10.59
N ARG A 144 -13.94 -9.21 11.40
CA ARG A 144 -14.50 -10.54 11.68
C ARG A 144 -15.87 -10.45 12.37
N GLN A 145 -15.98 -9.60 13.38
CA GLN A 145 -17.24 -9.37 14.09
C GLN A 145 -18.34 -8.87 13.13
N HIS A 146 -18.01 -7.93 12.24
CA HIS A 146 -18.95 -7.42 11.24
C HIS A 146 -19.39 -8.50 10.24
N THR A 147 -18.48 -9.37 9.78
CA THR A 147 -18.85 -10.48 8.89
C THR A 147 -19.70 -11.53 9.58
N GLU A 148 -19.48 -11.78 10.87
CA GLU A 148 -20.30 -12.70 11.68
C GLU A 148 -21.72 -12.13 11.88
N GLN A 149 -21.86 -10.81 12.05
CA GLN A 149 -23.15 -10.13 12.18
C GLN A 149 -23.98 -10.08 10.88
N LEU A 150 -23.32 -10.10 9.70
CA LEU A 150 -24.01 -10.09 8.40
C LEU A 150 -24.37 -11.50 7.88
N GLY A 151 -23.76 -12.54 8.46
CA GLY A 151 -24.01 -13.95 8.10
C GLY A 151 -25.00 -14.67 9.02
N ALA A 152 -25.51 -14.00 10.05
CA ALA A 152 -26.52 -14.47 11.00
C ALA A 152 -27.87 -13.78 10.74
#